data_AF-A0A3C1KR95-F1
#
_entry.id   AF-A0A3C1KR95-F1
#
_cell.length_a   1.000
_cell.length_b   1.000
_cell.length_c   1.000
_cell.angle_alpha   90.00
_cell.angle_beta   90.00
_cell.angle_gamma   90.00
#
_symmetry.space_group_name_H-M   'P 1'
#
loop_
_entity.id
_entity.type
_entity.pdbx_description
1 polymer ?
#
loop_
_entity_poly.entity_id
_entity_poly.type
_entity_poly.pdbx_seq_one_letter_code
_entity_poly.pdbx_strand_id
1 'polypeptide(L)'
;VPYGATFLMFMEYARNAVRMAALMKLRTIFVYTHDSIGLGEDGPTHQPVEQLTALRATPNLHTWRPCDTVESAVSWSAALQRTAGPTALIFS
;
A
#
# COMPACT_ATOMS: atom_id res chain seq x y z
N VAL A 1 6.17 10.46 -11.14
CA VAL A 1 5.55 9.17 -10.75
C VAL A 1 4.33 9.53 -9.93
N PRO A 2 3.12 9.15 -10.35
CA PRO A 2 1.91 9.45 -9.58
C PRO A 2 1.92 8.68 -8.25
N TYR A 3 1.44 9.32 -7.20
CA TYR A 3 1.08 8.66 -5.96
C TYR A 3 -0.30 9.11 -5.49
N GLY A 4 -1.00 8.22 -4.80
CA GLY A 4 -2.27 8.50 -4.14
C GLY A 4 -2.26 7.94 -2.73
N ALA A 5 -2.98 8.60 -1.81
CA ALA A 5 -2.96 8.24 -0.40
C ALA A 5 -4.38 8.07 0.17
N THR A 6 -4.55 7.11 1.06
CA THR A 6 -5.75 6.91 1.90
C THR A 6 -5.41 5.99 3.08
N PHE A 7 -6.37 5.64 3.93
CA PHE A 7 -6.16 4.64 4.98
C PHE A 7 -6.08 3.24 4.36
N LEU A 8 -5.31 2.34 4.95
CA LEU A 8 -5.18 0.97 4.42
C LEU A 8 -6.54 0.26 4.33
N MET A 9 -7.47 0.51 5.26
CA MET A 9 -8.83 -0.04 5.16
C MET A 9 -9.56 0.38 3.88
N PHE A 10 -9.36 1.61 3.44
CA PHE A 10 -10.06 2.13 2.27
C PHE A 10 -9.43 1.71 0.95
N MET A 11 -8.35 0.92 0.98
CA MET A 11 -7.86 0.25 -0.22
C MET A 11 -8.93 -0.67 -0.84
N GLU A 12 -9.88 -1.17 -0.03
CA GLU A 12 -11.02 -1.96 -0.48
C GLU A 12 -11.83 -1.24 -1.57
N TYR A 13 -12.02 0.07 -1.43
CA TYR A 13 -12.75 0.90 -2.41
C TYR A 13 -11.98 1.05 -3.73
N ALA A 14 -10.65 0.90 -3.69
CA ALA A 14 -9.78 1.01 -4.86
C ALA A 14 -9.22 -0.35 -5.32
N ARG A 15 -9.68 -1.48 -4.75
CA ARG A 15 -9.08 -2.82 -4.95
C ARG A 15 -8.95 -3.19 -6.43
N ASN A 16 -9.98 -2.89 -7.22
CA ASN A 16 -9.93 -3.14 -8.68
C ASN A 16 -8.90 -2.26 -9.38
N ALA A 17 -8.78 -0.98 -9.00
CA ALA A 17 -7.78 -0.08 -9.58
C ALA A 17 -6.34 -0.51 -9.24
N VAL A 18 -6.10 -0.96 -8.01
CA VAL A 18 -4.81 -1.53 -7.58
C VAL A 18 -4.45 -2.76 -8.42
N ARG A 19 -5.40 -3.68 -8.59
CA ARG A 19 -5.24 -4.87 -9.44
C ARG A 19 -4.95 -4.50 -10.89
N MET A 20 -5.69 -3.54 -11.45
CA MET A 20 -5.50 -3.09 -12.84
C MET A 20 -4.13 -2.45 -13.02
N ALA A 21 -3.67 -1.63 -12.07
CA ALA A 21 -2.32 -1.08 -12.10
C ALA A 21 -1.25 -2.18 -12.13
N ALA A 22 -1.44 -3.25 -11.35
CA ALA A 22 -0.51 -4.37 -11.31
C ALA A 22 -0.50 -5.17 -12.63
N LEU A 23 -1.69 -5.45 -13.19
CA LEU A 23 -1.86 -6.16 -14.46
C LEU A 23 -1.28 -5.37 -15.65
N MET A 24 -1.55 -4.07 -15.70
CA MET A 24 -1.11 -3.17 -16.77
C MET A 24 0.35 -2.70 -16.59
N LYS A 25 1.04 -3.15 -15.53
CA LYS A 25 2.42 -2.76 -15.18
C LYS A 25 2.59 -1.26 -15.01
N LEU A 26 1.57 -0.57 -14.49
CA LEU A 26 1.60 0.88 -14.32
C LEU A 26 2.52 1.27 -13.16
N ARG A 27 3.39 2.24 -13.43
CA ARG A 27 4.28 2.84 -12.43
C ARG A 27 3.50 3.85 -11.57
N THR A 28 2.81 3.35 -10.56
CA THR A 28 2.08 4.16 -9.57
C THR A 28 2.42 3.73 -8.15
N ILE A 29 2.34 4.66 -7.20
CA ILE A 29 2.61 4.41 -5.79
C ILE A 29 1.32 4.60 -4.99
N PHE A 30 0.88 3.56 -4.30
CA PHE A 30 -0.25 3.61 -3.38
C PHE A 30 0.29 3.77 -1.96
N VAL A 31 -0.05 4.88 -1.31
CA VAL A 31 0.34 5.15 0.07
C VAL A 31 -0.86 4.87 0.97
N TYR A 32 -0.68 3.95 1.92
CA TYR A 32 -1.70 3.54 2.86
C TYR A 32 -1.22 3.82 4.28
N THR A 33 -1.94 4.66 5.02
CA THR A 33 -1.65 4.96 6.44
C THR A 33 -2.62 4.20 7.36
N HIS A 34 -2.41 4.29 8.68
CA HIS A 34 -3.27 3.66 9.69
C HIS A 34 -3.44 2.16 9.42
N ASP A 35 -2.31 1.46 9.42
CA ASP A 35 -2.22 0.12 8.85
C ASP A 35 -2.76 -1.03 9.73
N SER A 36 -3.21 -0.72 10.96
CA SER A 36 -3.50 -1.73 11.96
C SER A 36 -4.41 -1.20 13.08
N ILE A 37 -4.60 -2.03 14.11
CA ILE A 37 -5.27 -1.68 15.37
C ILE A 37 -4.65 -0.47 16.08
N GLY A 38 -3.42 -0.07 15.72
CA GLY A 38 -2.75 1.12 16.27
C GLY A 38 -3.51 2.42 16.02
N LEU A 39 -4.47 2.43 15.10
CA LEU A 39 -5.38 3.56 14.86
C LEU A 39 -6.22 3.95 16.09
N GLY A 40 -6.62 2.98 16.93
CA GLY A 40 -7.39 3.27 18.14
C GLY A 40 -8.89 3.47 17.90
N GLU A 41 -9.41 4.63 18.31
CA GLU A 41 -10.82 4.89 18.61
C GLU A 41 -11.77 4.81 17.41
N ASP A 42 -11.27 4.99 16.19
CA ASP A 42 -12.05 4.83 14.96
C ASP A 42 -12.59 3.39 14.78
N GLY A 43 -12.04 2.43 15.52
CA GLY A 43 -12.63 1.12 15.71
C GLY A 43 -12.55 0.19 14.49
N PRO A 44 -13.26 -0.96 14.54
CA PRO A 44 -13.02 -2.08 13.63
C PRO A 44 -13.34 -1.79 12.16
N THR A 45 -14.16 -0.78 11.87
CA THR A 45 -14.45 -0.37 10.49
C THR A 45 -13.28 0.34 9.82
N HIS A 46 -12.32 0.84 10.59
CA HIS A 46 -11.14 1.57 10.12
C HIS A 46 -9.82 0.84 10.38
N GLN A 47 -9.86 -0.32 11.05
CA GLN A 47 -8.69 -1.10 11.42
C GLN A 47 -8.45 -2.25 10.45
N PRO A 48 -7.36 -2.23 9.66
CA PRO A 48 -7.01 -3.32 8.75
C PRO A 48 -6.61 -4.60 9.46
N VAL A 49 -7.07 -5.73 8.91
CA VAL A 49 -6.72 -7.08 9.37
C VAL A 49 -6.22 -7.93 8.20
N GLU A 50 -7.00 -8.04 7.12
CA GLU A 50 -6.72 -8.88 5.96
C GLU A 50 -6.15 -8.13 4.74
N GLN A 51 -6.19 -6.79 4.77
CA GLN A 51 -5.85 -5.93 3.64
C GLN A 51 -4.40 -6.15 3.19
N LEU A 52 -3.46 -6.29 4.13
CA LEU A 52 -2.06 -6.56 3.81
C LEU A 52 -1.88 -7.91 3.09
N THR A 53 -2.64 -8.94 3.49
CA THR A 53 -2.63 -10.26 2.84
C THR A 53 -3.20 -10.16 1.43
N ALA A 54 -4.28 -9.41 1.22
CA ALA A 54 -4.86 -9.18 -0.10
C ALA A 54 -3.88 -8.45 -1.06
N LEU A 55 -3.14 -7.46 -0.56
CA LEU A 55 -2.09 -6.79 -1.34
C LEU A 55 -0.94 -7.77 -1.69
N ARG A 56 -0.48 -8.59 -0.75
CA ARG A 56 0.56 -9.61 -1.00
C ARG A 56 0.10 -10.69 -1.99
N ALA A 57 -1.18 -11.03 -1.98
CA ALA A 57 -1.75 -12.01 -2.91
C ALA A 57 -1.94 -11.44 -4.33
N THR A 58 -1.82 -10.12 -4.52
CA THR A 58 -1.94 -9.48 -5.84
C THR A 58 -0.65 -9.65 -6.64
N PRO A 59 -0.66 -10.32 -7.79
CA PRO A 59 0.54 -10.50 -8.61
C PRO A 59 1.10 -9.15 -9.09
N ASN A 60 2.43 -9.04 -9.19
CA ASN A 60 3.13 -7.85 -9.69
C ASN A 60 2.87 -6.55 -8.88
N LEU A 61 2.53 -6.67 -7.60
CA LEU A 61 2.45 -5.55 -6.66
C LEU A 61 3.59 -5.66 -5.63
N HIS A 62 4.47 -4.65 -5.57
CA HIS A 62 5.42 -4.57 -4.47
C HIS A 62 4.70 -4.03 -3.23
N THR A 63 4.88 -4.68 -2.08
CA THR A 63 4.15 -4.36 -0.85
C THR A 63 5.16 -4.14 0.28
N TRP A 64 5.28 -2.90 0.75
CA TRP A 64 6.20 -2.51 1.82
C TRP A 64 5.44 -2.13 3.08
N ARG A 65 5.90 -2.61 4.23
CA ARG A 65 5.44 -2.18 5.56
C ARG A 65 6.68 -1.84 6.42
N PRO A 66 7.28 -0.66 6.23
CA PRO A 66 8.50 -0.27 6.95
C PRO A 66 8.28 -0.11 8.45
N CYS A 67 9.29 -0.46 9.24
CA CYS A 67 9.27 -0.39 10.71
C CYS A 67 9.85 0.92 11.28
N ASP A 68 10.62 1.67 10.50
CA ASP A 68 11.27 2.90 10.94
C ASP A 68 11.49 3.91 9.81
N THR A 69 12.18 5.01 10.12
CA THR A 69 12.49 6.08 9.16
C THR A 69 13.45 5.64 8.06
N VAL A 70 14.37 4.72 8.36
CA VAL A 70 15.37 4.22 7.41
C VAL A 70 14.68 3.30 6.40
N GLU A 71 13.91 2.32 6.86
CA GLU A 71 13.11 1.45 6.02
C GLU A 71 12.07 2.23 5.22
N SER A 72 11.49 3.28 5.80
CA SER A 72 10.58 4.18 5.08
C SER A 72 11.28 4.84 3.89
N ALA A 73 12.48 5.41 4.09
CA ALA A 73 13.26 6.00 3.01
C ALA A 73 13.66 4.97 1.93
N VAL A 74 14.06 3.76 2.34
CA VAL A 74 14.38 2.65 1.42
C VAL A 74 13.15 2.24 0.61
N SER A 75 11.98 2.11 1.24
CA SER A 75 10.74 1.71 0.57
C SER A 75 10.34 2.72 -0.52
N TRP A 76 10.50 4.02 -0.26
CA TRP A 76 10.29 5.08 -1.24
C TRP A 76 11.30 5.03 -2.38
N SER A 77 12.59 4.84 -2.06
CA SER A 77 13.64 4.69 -3.08
C SER A 77 13.34 3.50 -4.00
N ALA A 78 13.00 2.34 -3.44
CA ALA A 78 12.61 1.16 -4.19
C ALA A 78 11.34 1.38 -5.04
N ALA A 79 10.33 2.07 -4.48
CA ALA A 79 9.10 2.41 -5.19
C ALA A 79 9.36 3.34 -6.40
N LEU A 80 10.26 4.30 -6.23
CA LEU A 80 10.67 5.22 -7.30
C LEU A 80 11.50 4.50 -8.38
N GLN A 81 12.37 3.56 -8.01
CA GLN A 81 13.18 2.81 -8.98
C GLN A 81 12.37 1.77 -9.77
N ARG A 82 11.25 1.28 -9.21
CA ARG A 82 10.37 0.34 -9.91
C ARG A 82 9.73 0.99 -11.13
N THR A 83 9.95 0.40 -12.31
CA THR A 83 9.41 0.89 -13.58
C THR A 83 8.37 -0.05 -14.21
N ALA A 84 8.29 -1.31 -13.77
CA ALA A 84 7.47 -2.36 -14.38
C ALA A 84 6.25 -2.78 -13.53
N GLY A 85 5.72 -1.88 -12.71
CA GLY A 85 4.49 -2.11 -11.94
C GLY A 85 4.33 -1.20 -10.73
N PRO A 86 3.22 -1.35 -10.00
CA PRO A 86 2.89 -0.52 -8.87
C PRO A 86 3.62 -0.94 -7.60
N THR A 87 3.65 -0.02 -6.63
CA THR A 87 4.10 -0.27 -5.26
C THR A 87 3.03 0.19 -4.27
N ALA A 88 2.75 -0.60 -3.24
CA ALA A 88 1.99 -0.21 -2.07
C ALA A 88 2.96 0.04 -0.90
N LEU A 89 2.88 1.20 -0.28
CA LEU A 89 3.62 1.61 0.92
C LEU A 89 2.64 1.71 2.07
N ILE A 90 2.84 0.92 3.12
CA ILE A 90 1.94 0.79 4.27
C ILE A 90 2.61 1.38 5.51
N PHE A 91 2.01 2.40 6.11
CA PHE A 91 2.54 3.13 7.26
C PHE A 91 1.60 3.03 8.47
N SER A 92 2.20 2.87 9.65
CA SER A 92 1.55 2.96 10.96
C SER A 92 1.09 4.38 11.25
#